data_AF-A0A9K3LVT7-F1
#
_entry.id   AF-A0A9K3LVT7-F1
#
_cell.length_a   1.000
_cell.length_b   1.000
_cell.length_c   1.000
_cell.angle_alpha   90.00
_cell.angle_beta   90.00
_cell.angle_gamma   90.00
#
_symmetry.space_group_name_H-M   'P 1'
#
loop_
_entity.id
_entity.type
_entity.pdbx_description
1 polymer ?
#
loop_
_entity_poly.entity_id
_entity_poly.type
_entity_poly.pdbx_seq_one_letter_code
_entity_poly.pdbx_strand_id
1 'polypeptide(L)'
;MTTTPPTDFVLPLPLLQGIELYGWKPDPVRSRDSNYMDLCMIVTRYSQLKQGSMACILVRSYCCHQTEGSNNTNTNTNHGDKPDHDYEFQFYKDILVVANNMPFYKKNDSEIHAEIAAIGKASRQGLAIDGATAYITMPPCKRCLPALSVAGIQRIVSRHPIIDKASLEAISTRGMSYHQIGQQEERMERINQLVKQYKERNINENSNDNTTTKRETETNTEVEENQQKRTKRN
;
A
#
# COMPACT_ATOMS: atom_id res chain seq x y z
N MET A 1 -14.34 31.41 6.10
CA MET A 1 -15.31 30.29 6.11
C MET A 1 -14.52 29.02 5.91
N THR A 2 -14.33 28.28 7.00
CA THR A 2 -13.59 27.03 7.08
C THR A 2 -14.39 25.92 6.41
N THR A 3 -13.99 25.50 5.22
CA THR A 3 -14.56 24.31 4.59
C THR A 3 -13.85 23.09 5.17
N THR A 4 -14.51 22.44 6.13
CA THR A 4 -14.18 21.08 6.54
C THR A 4 -14.13 20.17 5.30
N PRO A 5 -13.11 19.32 5.14
CA PRO A 5 -13.07 18.37 4.04
C PRO A 5 -14.24 17.38 4.17
N PRO A 6 -14.82 16.89 3.06
CA PRO A 6 -15.96 15.99 3.10
C PRO A 6 -15.59 14.69 3.82
N THR A 7 -16.26 14.49 4.95
CA THR A 7 -16.30 13.27 5.75
C THR A 7 -17.14 12.23 5.02
N ASP A 8 -16.55 11.49 4.08
CA ASP A 8 -16.92 10.10 3.73
C ASP A 8 -16.02 9.58 2.60
N PHE A 9 -14.71 9.47 2.86
CA PHE A 9 -13.83 8.65 2.04
C PHE A 9 -13.73 7.26 2.67
N VAL A 10 -14.68 6.40 2.32
CA VAL A 10 -14.53 4.96 2.53
C VAL A 10 -13.82 4.45 1.27
N LEU A 11 -12.48 4.33 1.31
CA LEU A 11 -11.75 3.38 0.45
C LEU A 11 -12.56 2.08 0.35
N PRO A 12 -12.41 1.22 -0.68
CA PRO A 12 -12.79 -0.18 -0.54
C PRO A 12 -11.91 -0.80 0.59
N LEU A 13 -12.32 -0.53 1.83
CA LEU A 13 -11.56 -0.52 3.06
C LEU A 13 -11.19 -1.91 3.60
N PRO A 14 -11.67 -3.06 3.09
CA PRO A 14 -11.12 -4.34 3.53
C PRO A 14 -9.70 -4.61 3.01
N LEU A 15 -9.26 -3.97 1.92
CA LEU A 15 -8.05 -4.40 1.20
C LEU A 15 -6.74 -4.03 1.91
N LEU A 16 -6.70 -2.85 2.52
CA LEU A 16 -5.55 -2.30 3.27
C LEU A 16 -5.83 -2.23 4.79
N GLN A 17 -6.87 -2.91 5.26
CA GLN A 17 -7.24 -2.87 6.68
C GLN A 17 -6.06 -3.35 7.56
N GLY A 18 -5.64 -2.50 8.48
CA GLY A 18 -4.50 -2.74 9.36
C GLY A 18 -3.13 -2.35 8.80
N ILE A 19 -3.03 -1.84 7.57
CA ILE A 19 -1.77 -1.39 6.97
C ILE A 19 -1.67 0.14 7.10
N GLU A 20 -0.63 0.62 7.79
CA GLU A 20 -0.31 2.04 7.89
C GLU A 20 0.47 2.51 6.66
N LEU A 21 -0.08 3.51 5.94
CA LEU A 21 0.53 4.04 4.72
C LEU A 21 1.50 5.20 4.97
N TYR A 22 1.68 5.65 6.22
CA TYR A 22 2.58 6.75 6.59
C TYR A 22 2.31 8.07 5.83
N GLY A 23 1.04 8.33 5.50
CA GLY A 23 0.64 9.49 4.68
C GLY A 23 1.02 9.37 3.19
N TRP A 24 1.47 8.20 2.73
CA TRP A 24 1.73 7.96 1.32
C TRP A 24 0.45 8.02 0.49
N LYS A 25 0.57 8.65 -0.68
CA LYS A 25 -0.45 8.68 -1.72
C LYS A 25 0.19 8.37 -3.08
N PRO A 26 -0.55 7.76 -4.01
CA PRO A 26 -0.06 7.55 -5.36
C PRO A 26 0.14 8.90 -6.05
N ASP A 27 1.26 9.05 -6.74
CA ASP A 27 1.64 10.28 -7.44
C ASP A 27 1.22 10.18 -8.92
N PRO A 28 0.32 11.05 -9.42
CA PRO A 28 -0.17 10.99 -10.81
C PRO A 28 0.92 11.28 -11.85
N VAL A 29 2.02 11.93 -11.47
CA VAL A 29 3.15 12.22 -12.37
C VAL A 29 4.00 10.96 -12.62
N ARG A 30 3.98 10.01 -11.69
CA ARG A 30 4.79 8.77 -11.77
C ARG A 30 4.00 7.65 -12.42
N SER A 31 4.73 6.73 -13.07
CA SER A 31 4.10 5.57 -13.70
C SER A 31 3.34 4.73 -12.69
N ARG A 32 2.25 4.08 -13.15
CA ARG A 32 1.45 3.17 -12.32
C ARG A 32 2.31 2.07 -11.69
N ASP A 33 3.23 1.49 -12.46
CA ASP A 33 4.15 0.46 -11.96
C ASP A 33 5.02 1.00 -10.81
N SER A 34 5.46 2.25 -10.89
CA SER A 34 6.24 2.87 -9.83
C SER A 34 5.40 3.10 -8.57
N ASN A 35 4.16 3.54 -8.71
CA ASN A 35 3.24 3.73 -7.59
C ASN A 35 2.86 2.39 -6.92
N TYR A 36 2.56 1.33 -7.69
CA TYR A 36 2.29 0.01 -7.12
C TYR A 36 3.51 -0.61 -6.46
N MET A 37 4.70 -0.39 -7.03
CA MET A 37 5.94 -0.84 -6.39
C MET A 37 6.22 -0.08 -5.09
N ASP A 38 5.95 1.23 -5.04
CA ASP A 38 6.05 2.02 -3.80
C ASP A 38 5.10 1.49 -2.73
N LEU A 39 3.84 1.24 -3.09
CA LEU A 39 2.85 0.65 -2.20
C LEU A 39 3.33 -0.72 -1.70
N CYS A 40 3.86 -1.57 -2.57
CA CYS A 40 4.41 -2.88 -2.20
C CYS A 40 5.57 -2.74 -1.20
N MET A 41 6.44 -1.73 -1.37
CA MET A 41 7.52 -1.43 -0.41
C MET A 41 7.00 -0.91 0.94
N ILE A 42 5.92 -0.14 0.95
CA ILE A 42 5.28 0.34 2.20
C ILE A 42 4.62 -0.82 2.94
N VAL A 43 3.82 -1.62 2.24
CA VAL A 43 3.15 -2.82 2.77
C VAL A 43 4.17 -3.79 3.38
N THR A 44 5.34 -3.92 2.76
CA THR A 44 6.42 -4.78 3.26
C THR A 44 6.90 -4.39 4.65
N ARG A 45 6.89 -3.09 4.99
CA ARG A 45 7.33 -2.61 6.31
C ARG A 45 6.42 -3.05 7.44
N TYR A 46 5.18 -3.40 7.13
CA TYR A 46 4.22 -3.87 8.12
C TYR A 46 4.47 -5.31 8.58
N SER A 47 5.23 -6.10 7.82
CA SER A 47 5.52 -7.48 8.22
C SER A 47 6.49 -7.55 9.41
N GLN A 48 6.16 -8.40 10.38
CA GLN A 48 6.88 -8.59 11.64
C GLN A 48 7.81 -9.82 11.64
N LEU A 49 8.11 -10.38 10.45
CA LEU A 49 8.85 -11.64 10.31
C LEU A 49 10.37 -11.44 10.35
N LYS A 50 11.09 -12.41 10.95
CA LYS A 50 12.54 -12.31 11.21
C LYS A 50 13.41 -12.45 9.97
N GLN A 51 12.97 -13.23 8.97
CA GLN A 51 13.74 -13.58 7.77
C GLN A 51 13.68 -12.52 6.67
N GLY A 52 13.09 -11.36 6.96
CA GLY A 52 12.81 -10.32 5.98
C GLY A 52 11.36 -10.35 5.54
N SER A 53 10.87 -9.15 5.23
CA SER A 53 9.49 -8.92 4.85
C SER A 53 9.32 -8.95 3.35
N MET A 54 8.23 -9.56 2.90
CA MET A 54 7.86 -9.71 1.51
C MET A 54 6.42 -9.28 1.32
N ALA A 55 6.13 -8.63 0.19
CA ALA A 55 4.77 -8.29 -0.18
C ALA A 55 4.48 -8.65 -1.64
N CYS A 56 3.22 -8.95 -1.90
CA CYS A 56 2.65 -9.18 -3.21
C CYS A 56 1.33 -8.42 -3.31
N ILE A 57 1.22 -7.62 -4.36
CA ILE A 57 -0.01 -6.91 -4.71
C ILE A 57 -0.48 -7.40 -6.06
N LEU A 58 -1.71 -7.92 -6.11
CA LEU A 58 -2.36 -8.30 -7.36
C LEU A 58 -3.25 -7.14 -7.81
N VAL A 59 -3.04 -6.70 -9.04
CA VAL A 59 -3.75 -5.58 -9.65
C VAL A 59 -4.41 -6.08 -10.91
N ARG A 60 -5.62 -5.59 -11.16
CA ARG A 60 -6.35 -5.89 -12.40
C ARG A 60 -5.48 -5.55 -13.60
N SER A 61 -5.47 -6.43 -14.60
CA SER A 61 -4.73 -6.19 -15.83
C SER A 61 -5.19 -4.89 -16.48
N TYR A 62 -4.24 -4.00 -16.79
CA TYR A 62 -4.46 -3.00 -17.82
C TYR A 62 -4.17 -3.69 -19.13
N CYS A 63 -5.24 -4.04 -19.84
CA CYS A 63 -5.10 -4.33 -21.25
C CYS A 63 -4.46 -3.10 -21.89
N CYS A 64 -3.20 -3.21 -22.34
CA CYS A 64 -2.71 -2.36 -23.45
C CYS A 64 -3.47 -2.66 -24.75
N HIS A 65 -4.35 -3.66 -24.74
CA HIS A 65 -5.38 -3.91 -25.73
C HIS A 65 -6.67 -3.15 -25.34
N GLN A 66 -6.68 -1.84 -25.52
CA GLN A 66 -7.89 -1.22 -26.05
C GLN A 66 -7.89 -1.55 -27.54
N THR A 67 -8.47 -2.69 -27.90
CA THR A 67 -8.88 -2.89 -29.29
C THR A 67 -9.95 -1.84 -29.58
N GLU A 68 -9.66 -0.99 -30.56
CA GLU A 68 -10.67 -0.23 -31.30
C GLU A 68 -11.87 -1.17 -31.56
N GLY A 69 -13.00 -0.93 -30.90
CA GLY A 69 -14.20 -1.74 -31.14
C GLY A 69 -15.11 -2.10 -29.96
N SER A 70 -14.88 -1.61 -28.73
CA SER A 70 -15.96 -1.58 -27.75
C SER A 70 -16.53 -0.17 -27.69
N ASN A 71 -17.64 0.01 -28.42
CA ASN A 71 -18.51 1.17 -28.32
C ASN A 71 -19.04 1.27 -26.88
N ASN A 72 -18.28 1.91 -26.02
CA ASN A 72 -18.80 2.52 -24.81
C ASN A 72 -18.65 4.02 -24.99
N THR A 73 -19.76 4.65 -25.37
CA THR A 73 -19.92 6.09 -25.32
C THR A 73 -19.62 6.56 -23.90
N ASN A 74 -18.46 7.15 -23.66
CA ASN A 74 -18.34 8.37 -22.87
C ASN A 74 -16.95 8.99 -22.97
N THR A 75 -16.93 10.03 -23.80
CA THR A 75 -16.21 11.30 -23.62
C THR A 75 -14.69 11.26 -23.50
N ASN A 76 -14.06 11.43 -24.66
CA ASN A 76 -12.97 12.39 -24.82
C ASN A 76 -13.34 13.71 -24.11
N THR A 77 -12.74 13.95 -22.95
CA THR A 77 -12.59 15.32 -22.42
C THR A 77 -11.15 15.52 -21.99
N ASN A 78 -10.49 16.37 -22.75
CA ASN A 78 -9.27 17.11 -22.40
C ASN A 78 -9.20 17.32 -20.88
N HIS A 79 -8.21 16.71 -20.23
CA HIS A 79 -7.94 16.94 -18.81
C HIS A 79 -7.27 18.29 -18.62
N GLY A 80 -8.10 19.33 -18.59
CA GLY A 80 -7.85 20.56 -17.84
C GLY A 80 -8.54 20.44 -16.48
N ASP A 81 -7.79 20.78 -15.42
CA ASP A 81 -8.26 21.23 -14.10
C ASP A 81 -9.46 20.51 -13.48
N LYS A 82 -9.26 19.26 -13.06
CA LYS A 82 -10.10 18.62 -12.01
C LYS A 82 -9.21 18.00 -10.93
N PRO A 83 -9.64 18.06 -9.66
CA PRO A 83 -8.78 17.78 -8.51
C PRO A 83 -8.31 16.33 -8.49
N ASP A 84 -7.06 16.12 -8.05
CA ASP A 84 -6.29 14.87 -7.99
C ASP A 84 -6.96 13.64 -7.33
N HIS A 85 -8.15 13.81 -6.74
CA HIS A 85 -8.91 12.77 -6.05
C HIS A 85 -9.38 11.62 -6.96
N ASP A 86 -9.56 11.86 -8.26
CA ASP A 86 -10.01 10.82 -9.20
C ASP A 86 -8.92 9.76 -9.46
N TYR A 87 -7.66 10.20 -9.55
CA TYR A 87 -6.53 9.29 -9.76
C TYR A 87 -6.30 8.37 -8.56
N GLU A 88 -6.30 8.93 -7.34
CA GLU A 88 -6.13 8.16 -6.10
C GLU A 88 -7.22 7.08 -5.98
N PHE A 89 -8.47 7.44 -6.25
CA PHE A 89 -9.60 6.51 -6.23
C PHE A 89 -9.44 5.39 -7.27
N GLN A 90 -9.17 5.74 -8.52
CA GLN A 90 -9.00 4.75 -9.59
C GLN A 90 -7.79 3.85 -9.35
N PHE A 91 -6.71 4.40 -8.78
CA PHE A 91 -5.51 3.63 -8.42
C PHE A 91 -5.82 2.51 -7.43
N TYR A 92 -6.54 2.81 -6.35
CA TYR A 92 -6.91 1.82 -5.33
C TYR A 92 -8.00 0.86 -5.80
N LYS A 93 -8.95 1.33 -6.63
CA LYS A 93 -10.02 0.49 -7.19
C LYS A 93 -9.51 -0.70 -8.00
N ASP A 94 -8.35 -0.55 -8.63
CA ASP A 94 -7.77 -1.60 -9.47
C ASP A 94 -7.01 -2.66 -8.67
N ILE A 95 -6.74 -2.42 -7.38
CA ILE A 95 -6.10 -3.40 -6.51
C ILE A 95 -7.09 -4.51 -6.20
N LEU A 96 -6.71 -5.75 -6.50
CA LEU A 96 -7.50 -6.94 -6.20
C LEU A 96 -7.12 -7.49 -4.83
N VAL A 97 -5.81 -7.62 -4.57
CA VAL A 97 -5.30 -8.24 -3.34
C VAL A 97 -4.00 -7.55 -2.90
N VAL A 98 -3.87 -7.40 -1.59
CA VAL A 98 -2.61 -7.05 -0.91
C VAL A 98 -2.32 -8.16 0.10
N ALA A 99 -1.10 -8.70 0.07
CA ALA A 99 -0.65 -9.74 0.98
C ALA A 99 0.84 -9.62 1.32
N ASN A 100 1.17 -10.01 2.54
CA ASN A 100 2.54 -10.20 3.00
C ASN A 100 2.84 -11.70 3.13
N ASN A 101 4.12 -12.02 3.28
CA ASN A 101 4.52 -13.34 3.78
C ASN A 101 3.95 -13.60 5.17
N MET A 102 3.64 -14.86 5.46
CA MET A 102 2.98 -15.29 6.69
C MET A 102 3.69 -16.49 7.34
N PRO A 103 3.67 -16.55 8.68
CA PRO A 103 4.13 -17.73 9.41
C PRO A 103 3.10 -18.85 9.28
N PHE A 104 3.57 -20.09 9.29
CA PHE A 104 2.69 -21.26 9.37
C PHE A 104 3.03 -22.17 10.55
N TYR A 105 4.28 -22.59 10.69
CA TYR A 105 4.69 -23.49 11.77
C TYR A 105 5.22 -22.73 12.98
N LYS A 106 6.01 -21.67 12.75
CA LYS A 106 6.54 -20.83 13.82
C LYS A 106 6.12 -19.39 13.64
N LYS A 107 5.77 -18.73 14.76
CA LYS A 107 5.22 -17.36 14.80
C LYS A 107 5.99 -16.30 13.98
N ASN A 108 7.31 -16.46 13.81
CA ASN A 108 8.17 -15.45 13.19
C ASN A 108 8.90 -15.94 11.94
N ASP A 109 8.61 -17.16 11.49
CA ASP A 109 9.19 -17.73 10.28
C ASP A 109 8.33 -17.34 9.06
N SER A 110 8.92 -17.35 7.88
CA SER A 110 8.25 -16.97 6.63
C SER A 110 8.02 -18.19 5.73
N GLU A 111 7.20 -19.14 6.17
CA GLU A 111 6.96 -20.35 5.37
C GLU A 111 5.99 -20.12 4.21
N ILE A 112 4.99 -19.25 4.40
CA ILE A 112 4.07 -18.87 3.33
C ILE A 112 4.56 -17.60 2.68
N HIS A 113 4.97 -17.73 1.43
CA HIS A 113 5.40 -16.62 0.58
C HIS A 113 4.24 -15.66 0.27
N ALA A 114 4.55 -14.37 0.07
CA ALA A 114 3.55 -13.34 -0.19
C ALA A 114 2.72 -13.63 -1.46
N GLU A 115 3.33 -14.26 -2.46
CA GLU A 115 2.69 -14.67 -3.71
C GLU A 115 1.59 -15.71 -3.46
N ILE A 116 1.89 -16.75 -2.69
CA ILE A 116 0.94 -17.81 -2.33
C ILE A 116 -0.15 -17.25 -1.42
N ALA A 117 0.23 -16.40 -0.47
CA ALA A 117 -0.70 -15.68 0.37
C ALA A 117 -1.71 -14.85 -0.44
N ALA A 118 -1.24 -14.15 -1.49
CA ALA A 118 -2.08 -13.35 -2.36
C ALA A 118 -3.07 -14.21 -3.15
N ILE A 119 -2.60 -15.30 -3.78
CA ILE A 119 -3.47 -16.27 -4.48
C ILE A 119 -4.52 -16.85 -3.53
N GLY A 120 -4.09 -17.26 -2.33
CA GLY A 120 -5.00 -17.81 -1.32
C GLY A 120 -6.05 -16.79 -0.85
N LYS A 121 -5.67 -15.52 -0.67
CA LYS A 121 -6.59 -14.44 -0.31
C LYS A 121 -7.59 -14.16 -1.44
N ALA A 122 -7.14 -14.11 -2.69
CA ALA A 122 -8.02 -13.99 -3.85
C ALA A 122 -9.05 -15.13 -3.90
N SER A 123 -8.59 -16.37 -3.74
CA SER A 123 -9.43 -17.57 -3.76
C SER A 123 -10.50 -17.55 -2.66
N ARG A 124 -10.12 -17.25 -1.40
CA ARG A 124 -11.08 -17.16 -0.28
C ARG A 124 -12.13 -16.08 -0.48
N GLN A 125 -11.78 -15.00 -1.18
CA GLN A 125 -12.66 -13.86 -1.44
C GLN A 125 -13.46 -14.00 -2.74
N GLY A 126 -13.25 -15.07 -3.52
CA GLY A 126 -13.90 -15.25 -4.82
C GLY A 126 -13.49 -14.22 -5.86
N LEU A 127 -12.27 -13.68 -5.76
CA LEU A 127 -11.76 -12.66 -6.68
C LEU A 127 -11.10 -13.33 -7.89
N ALA A 128 -11.57 -12.98 -9.08
CA ALA A 128 -10.92 -13.35 -10.33
C ALA A 128 -9.58 -12.60 -10.47
N ILE A 129 -8.49 -13.36 -10.58
CA ILE A 129 -7.12 -12.85 -10.77
C ILE A 129 -6.53 -13.29 -12.12
N ASP A 130 -7.34 -13.91 -12.99
CA ASP A 130 -6.93 -14.24 -14.35
C ASP A 130 -6.61 -12.97 -15.15
N GLY A 131 -5.51 -13.01 -15.89
CA GLY A 131 -4.91 -11.88 -16.61
C GLY A 131 -4.22 -10.84 -15.71
N ALA A 132 -4.28 -10.95 -14.38
CA ALA A 132 -3.82 -9.89 -13.48
C ALA A 132 -2.29 -9.67 -13.53
N THR A 133 -1.86 -8.51 -13.00
CA THR A 133 -0.45 -8.16 -12.80
C THR A 133 -0.08 -8.33 -11.31
N ALA A 134 1.04 -9.01 -11.05
CA ALA A 134 1.59 -9.18 -9.71
C ALA A 134 2.80 -8.26 -9.49
N TYR A 135 2.71 -7.36 -8.51
CA TYR A 135 3.82 -6.52 -8.03
C TYR A 135 4.42 -7.14 -6.77
N ILE A 136 5.69 -7.55 -6.86
CA ILE A 136 6.34 -8.35 -5.81
C ILE A 136 7.66 -7.69 -5.40
N THR A 137 7.97 -7.69 -4.09
CA THR A 137 9.22 -7.08 -3.58
C THR A 137 10.50 -7.76 -4.04
N MET A 138 10.47 -9.08 -4.19
CA MET A 138 11.55 -9.91 -4.73
C MET A 138 10.99 -10.80 -5.83
N PRO A 139 11.84 -11.27 -6.76
CA PRO A 139 11.41 -12.18 -7.82
C PRO A 139 10.83 -13.47 -7.21
N PRO A 140 9.76 -14.04 -7.79
CA PRO A 140 9.13 -15.23 -7.25
C PRO A 140 10.09 -16.43 -7.30
N CYS A 141 10.02 -17.28 -6.27
CA CYS A 141 10.85 -18.48 -6.21
C CYS A 141 10.36 -19.56 -7.20
N LYS A 142 11.15 -20.64 -7.37
CA LYS A 142 10.83 -21.77 -8.27
C LYS A 142 9.50 -22.48 -7.97
N ARG A 143 8.92 -22.27 -6.78
CA ARG A 143 7.59 -22.80 -6.40
C ARG A 143 6.47 -21.78 -6.61
N CYS A 144 6.73 -20.50 -6.34
CA CYS A 144 5.73 -19.45 -6.49
C CYS A 144 5.48 -19.07 -7.95
N LEU A 145 6.52 -19.12 -8.80
CA LEU A 145 6.37 -18.77 -10.22
C LEU A 145 5.38 -19.70 -10.96
N PRO A 146 5.46 -21.04 -10.84
CA PRO A 146 4.42 -21.93 -11.40
C PRO A 146 3.03 -21.67 -10.81
N ALA A 147 2.94 -21.36 -9.50
CA ALA A 147 1.66 -21.09 -8.86
C ALA A 147 0.99 -19.81 -9.40
N LEU A 148 1.75 -18.74 -9.59
CA LEU A 148 1.28 -17.51 -10.23
C LEU A 148 0.80 -17.78 -11.66
N SER A 149 1.56 -18.57 -12.42
CA SER A 149 1.21 -18.92 -13.79
C SER A 149 -0.10 -19.71 -13.88
N VAL A 150 -0.29 -20.74 -13.05
CA VAL A 150 -1.53 -21.54 -13.03
C VAL A 150 -2.72 -20.74 -12.50
N ALA A 151 -2.47 -19.74 -11.64
CA ALA A 151 -3.50 -18.82 -11.17
C ALA A 151 -3.95 -17.79 -12.22
N GLY A 152 -3.34 -17.77 -13.42
CA GLY A 152 -3.70 -16.86 -14.51
C GLY A 152 -2.97 -15.52 -14.49
N ILE A 153 -1.92 -15.35 -13.67
CA ILE A 153 -1.15 -14.10 -13.66
C ILE A 153 -0.36 -13.96 -14.97
N GLN A 154 -0.56 -12.85 -15.68
CA GLN A 154 0.02 -12.62 -17.00
C GLN A 154 1.26 -11.71 -16.98
N ARG A 155 1.39 -10.89 -15.94
CA ARG A 155 2.52 -9.96 -15.79
C ARG A 155 3.05 -9.95 -14.37
N ILE A 156 4.37 -9.99 -14.23
CA ILE A 156 5.07 -9.89 -12.94
C ILE A 156 5.99 -8.68 -13.00
N VAL A 157 5.90 -7.83 -11.98
CA VAL A 157 6.76 -6.66 -11.81
C VAL A 157 7.50 -6.81 -10.48
N SER A 158 8.82 -6.67 -10.51
CA SER A 158 9.64 -6.75 -9.29
C SER A 158 10.84 -5.81 -9.36
N ARG A 159 11.47 -5.57 -8.20
CA ARG A 159 12.67 -4.72 -8.12
C ARG A 159 13.89 -5.38 -8.75
N HIS A 160 14.06 -6.68 -8.55
CA HIS A 160 15.28 -7.40 -8.94
C HIS A 160 15.04 -8.23 -10.20
N PRO A 161 16.08 -8.60 -10.95
CA PRO A 161 15.93 -9.53 -12.05
C PRO A 161 15.72 -10.95 -11.53
N ILE A 162 15.05 -11.79 -12.32
CA ILE A 162 15.14 -13.25 -12.15
C ILE A 162 16.51 -13.67 -12.64
N ILE A 163 17.29 -14.30 -11.77
CA ILE A 163 18.66 -14.77 -12.07
C ILE A 163 18.63 -16.14 -12.78
N ASP A 164 17.64 -16.97 -12.45
CA ASP A 164 17.51 -18.34 -12.95
C ASP A 164 16.99 -18.37 -14.40
N LYS A 165 17.83 -18.87 -15.31
CA LYS A 165 17.49 -18.94 -16.76
C LYS A 165 16.27 -19.81 -17.03
N ALA A 166 16.11 -20.93 -16.33
CA ALA A 166 14.97 -21.83 -16.51
C ALA A 166 13.64 -21.12 -16.15
N SER A 167 13.64 -20.28 -15.12
CA SER A 167 12.49 -19.46 -14.74
C SER A 167 12.14 -18.43 -15.82
N LEU A 168 13.13 -17.78 -16.44
CA LEU A 168 12.92 -16.85 -17.55
C LEU A 168 12.35 -17.53 -18.80
N GLU A 169 12.89 -18.71 -19.15
CA GLU A 169 12.39 -19.52 -20.26
C GLU A 169 10.95 -19.98 -20.00
N ALA A 170 10.65 -20.40 -18.77
CA ALA A 170 9.31 -20.81 -18.36
C ALA A 170 8.28 -19.67 -18.47
N ILE A 171 8.68 -18.44 -18.16
CA ILE A 171 7.86 -17.22 -18.32
C ILE A 171 7.54 -17.00 -19.80
N SER A 172 8.58 -17.00 -20.65
CA SER A 172 8.45 -16.79 -22.10
C SER A 172 7.54 -17.84 -22.76
N THR A 173 7.79 -19.12 -22.48
CA THR A 173 7.04 -20.26 -23.05
C THR A 173 5.56 -20.25 -22.69
N ARG A 174 5.20 -19.61 -21.57
CA ARG A 174 3.82 -19.52 -21.08
C ARG A 174 3.13 -18.20 -21.43
N GLY A 175 3.77 -17.35 -22.24
CA GLY A 175 3.19 -16.05 -22.64
C GLY A 175 3.06 -15.05 -21.49
N MET A 176 3.81 -15.23 -20.41
CA MET A 176 3.86 -14.28 -19.31
C MET A 176 4.93 -13.21 -19.56
N SER A 177 4.76 -12.04 -18.96
CA SER A 177 5.75 -10.96 -19.01
C SER A 177 6.38 -10.72 -17.64
N TYR A 178 7.68 -10.42 -17.63
CA TYR A 178 8.41 -10.05 -16.43
C TYR A 178 9.08 -8.69 -16.65
N HIS A 179 8.81 -7.75 -15.74
CA HIS A 179 9.39 -6.42 -15.79
C HIS A 179 10.15 -6.11 -14.51
N GLN A 180 11.44 -5.81 -14.65
CA GLN A 180 12.24 -5.29 -13.56
C GLN A 180 12.10 -3.76 -13.52
N ILE A 181 11.67 -3.22 -12.38
CA ILE A 181 11.65 -1.77 -12.18
C ILE A 181 12.97 -1.28 -11.58
N GLY A 182 13.59 -0.30 -12.23
CA GLY A 182 14.85 0.32 -11.79
C GLY A 182 14.71 1.25 -10.58
N GLN A 183 15.80 1.97 -10.27
CA GLN A 183 15.86 3.04 -9.25
C GLN A 183 15.49 2.57 -7.83
N GLN A 184 16.01 1.42 -7.42
CA GLN A 184 15.66 0.82 -6.13
C GLN A 184 16.11 1.68 -4.93
N GLU A 185 17.32 2.26 -5.01
CA GLU A 185 17.93 3.04 -3.94
C GLU A 185 17.16 4.35 -3.70
N GLU A 186 16.92 5.13 -4.76
CA GLU A 186 16.13 6.36 -4.71
C GLU A 186 14.71 6.12 -4.18
N ARG A 187 14.06 5.02 -4.61
CA ARG A 187 12.76 4.61 -4.07
C ARG A 187 12.84 4.31 -2.59
N MET A 188 13.83 3.53 -2.16
CA MET A 188 13.98 3.14 -0.76
C MET A 188 14.21 4.36 0.12
N GLU A 189 15.07 5.28 -0.32
CA GLU A 189 15.40 6.50 0.40
C GLU A 189 14.17 7.40 0.56
N ARG A 190 13.43 7.63 -0.53
CA ARG A 190 12.19 8.42 -0.47
C ARG A 190 11.16 7.82 0.49
N ILE A 191 10.98 6.50 0.49
CA ILE A 191 10.05 5.83 1.41
C ILE A 191 10.57 5.93 2.85
N ASN A 192 11.87 5.77 3.09
CA ASN A 192 12.47 5.94 4.42
C ASN A 192 12.24 7.36 4.95
N GLN A 193 12.44 8.38 4.12
CA GLN A 193 12.21 9.78 4.47
C GLN A 193 10.74 10.04 4.80
N LEU A 194 9.82 9.51 4.00
CA LEU A 194 8.38 9.63 4.26
C LEU A 194 7.99 9.04 5.62
N VAL A 195 8.45 7.82 5.89
CA VAL A 195 8.17 7.13 7.18
C VAL A 195 8.76 7.91 8.35
N LYS A 196 9.98 8.44 8.19
CA LYS A 196 10.64 9.25 9.22
C LYS A 196 9.84 10.51 9.53
N GLN A 197 9.47 11.28 8.50
CA GLN A 197 8.67 12.50 8.65
C GLN A 197 7.31 12.23 9.30
N TYR A 198 6.65 11.13 8.93
CA TYR A 198 5.37 10.75 9.51
C TYR A 198 5.49 10.44 11.01
N LYS A 199 6.52 9.68 11.41
CA LYS A 199 6.78 9.37 12.83
C LYS A 199 7.12 10.61 13.64
N GLU A 200 7.93 11.52 13.08
CA GLU A 200 8.29 12.78 13.74
C GLU A 200 7.07 13.67 13.97
N ARG A 201 6.17 13.79 12.99
CA ARG A 201 4.90 14.53 13.14
C ARG A 201 4.03 13.96 14.25
N ASN A 202 3.82 12.64 14.26
CA ASN A 202 2.98 11.98 15.28
C ASN A 202 3.59 12.08 16.70
N ILE A 203 4.91 12.04 16.85
CA ILE A 203 5.57 12.23 18.15
C ILE A 203 5.38 13.67 18.65
N ASN A 204 5.52 14.66 17.77
CA ASN A 204 5.37 16.07 18.12
C ASN A 204 3.91 16.41 18.47
N GLU A 205 2.93 15.84 17.76
CA GLU A 205 1.51 15.99 18.08
C GLU A 205 1.18 15.39 19.47
N ASN A 206 1.63 14.17 19.75
CA ASN A 206 1.45 13.54 21.08
C ASN A 206 2.17 14.29 22.21
N SER A 207 3.28 14.97 21.91
CA SER A 207 4.01 15.77 22.89
C SER A 207 3.31 17.10 23.17
N ASN A 208 2.76 17.75 22.15
CA ASN A 208 1.99 19.00 22.30
C ASN A 208 0.66 18.76 23.01
N ASP A 209 0.00 17.61 22.79
CA ASP A 209 -1.23 17.26 23.49
C ASP A 209 -0.98 17.05 24.99
N ASN A 210 0.06 16.29 25.35
CA ASN A 210 0.49 16.12 26.74
C ASN A 210 0.93 17.42 27.45
N THR A 211 1.46 18.40 26.70
CA THR A 211 1.88 19.70 27.25
C THR A 211 0.67 20.63 27.45
N THR A 212 -0.34 20.53 26.60
CA THR A 212 -1.59 21.30 26.67
C THR A 212 -2.46 20.77 27.81
N THR A 213 -2.62 19.45 27.93
CA THR A 213 -3.33 18.83 29.06
C THR A 213 -2.67 19.14 30.41
N LYS A 214 -1.32 19.15 30.48
CA LYS A 214 -0.61 19.57 31.71
C LYS A 214 -0.87 21.03 32.08
N ARG A 215 -0.79 21.95 31.12
CA ARG A 215 -1.06 23.38 31.35
C ARG A 215 -2.51 23.61 31.80
N GLU A 216 -3.47 22.91 31.21
CA GLU A 216 -4.89 23.00 31.59
C GLU A 216 -5.14 22.46 33.01
N THR A 217 -4.51 21.34 33.39
CA THR A 217 -4.58 20.82 34.76
C THR A 217 -3.92 21.75 35.78
N GLU A 218 -2.77 22.35 35.45
CA GLU A 218 -2.09 23.30 36.34
C GLU A 218 -2.92 24.59 36.52
N THR A 219 -3.51 25.14 35.44
CA THR A 219 -4.39 26.31 35.54
C THR A 219 -5.69 26.04 36.29
N ASN A 220 -6.28 24.85 36.17
CA ASN A 220 -7.50 24.50 36.90
C ASN A 220 -7.23 24.31 38.40
N THR A 221 -6.08 23.75 38.77
CA THR A 221 -5.68 23.59 40.18
C THR A 221 -5.41 24.94 40.85
N GLU A 222 -4.79 25.90 40.14
CA GLU A 222 -4.57 27.26 40.66
C GLU A 222 -5.87 28.08 40.81
N VAL A 223 -6.87 27.85 39.95
CA VAL A 223 -8.18 28.51 40.03
C VAL A 223 -8.99 27.95 41.21
N GLU A 224 -8.97 26.64 41.43
CA GLU A 224 -9.66 25.99 42.57
C GLU A 224 -9.06 26.38 43.93
N GLU A 225 -7.72 26.44 44.05
CA GLU A 225 -7.06 26.88 45.28
C GLU A 225 -7.34 28.35 45.62
N ASN A 226 -7.45 29.21 44.60
CA ASN A 226 -7.77 30.63 44.79
C ASN A 226 -9.24 30.88 45.12
N GLN A 227 -10.16 30.02 44.66
CA GLN A 227 -11.58 30.07 45.05
C GLN A 227 -11.79 29.60 46.50
N GLN A 228 -11.07 28.57 46.96
CA GLN A 228 -11.15 28.08 48.35
C GLN A 228 -10.53 29.06 49.37
N LYS A 229 -9.52 29.85 48.97
CA LYS A 229 -8.95 30.91 49.82
C LYS A 229 -9.86 32.14 49.96
N ARG A 230 -10.75 32.40 49.00
CA ARG A 230 -11.72 33.51 49.05
C ARG A 230 -12.97 33.20 49.89
N THR A 231 -13.42 31.96 49.95
CA THR A 231 -14.60 31.55 50.74
C THR A 231 -14.34 31.42 52.24
N LYS A 232 -13.09 31.30 52.69
CA LYS A 232 -12.71 31.24 54.12
C LYS A 232 -12.46 32.61 54.77
N ARG A 233 -12.74 33.72 54.07
CA ARG A 233 -12.47 35.09 54.53
C ARG A 233 -13.72 35.95 54.82
N ASN A 234 -14.91 35.35 54.79
CA ASN A 234 -16.16 35.97 55.24
C ASN A 234 -16.68 35.26 56.49
#